data_AF-A0A2J8IJX0-F1
#
_entry.id   AF-A0A2J8IJX0-F1
#
_cell.length_a   1.000
_cell.length_b   1.000
_cell.length_c   1.000
_cell.angle_alpha   90.00
_cell.angle_beta   90.00
_cell.angle_gamma   90.00
#
_symmetry.space_group_name_H-M   'P 1'
#
loop_
_entity.id
_entity.type
_entity.pdbx_description
1 polymer ?
#
loop_
_entity_poly.entity_id
_entity_poly.type
_entity_poly.pdbx_seq_one_letter_code
_entity_poly.pdbx_strand_id
1 'polypeptide(L)'
;MTSLYGQLAGLKELGLLDCVSYITGASGSTWALANLYEDTGWSQKDLAGPTELLKTQVTKNKLGVLAPSQLQRYRQELAERARLGYPSCFTNLWALINEALLHDEPHDHKLSDQREALSHGQNPLPIYCALNTKGQSLTTFEFGEWCEFSPYEVGFPKYGAFIPSELFGSEFFMGQLMKRLPDPASALRRYLEQPVCSQPPGQLILGLRAQPVLGPLGQEPGQPGQGAGPPSEDRRTTLNSRQDS
;
A
#
# COMPACT_ATOMS: atom_id res chain seq x y z
N MET A 1 -5.86 -17.55 7.28
CA MET A 1 -4.83 -17.75 8.32
C MET A 1 -4.38 -19.21 8.42
N THR A 2 -5.15 -20.13 9.04
CA THR A 2 -4.76 -21.53 9.27
C THR A 2 -4.30 -22.27 8.00
N SER A 3 -5.06 -22.14 6.90
CA SER A 3 -4.68 -22.76 5.63
C SER A 3 -3.33 -22.25 5.09
N LEU A 4 -2.96 -20.99 5.34
CA LEU A 4 -1.68 -20.46 4.86
C LEU A 4 -0.51 -21.08 5.63
N TYR A 5 -0.63 -21.26 6.95
CA TYR A 5 0.37 -21.97 7.73
C TYR A 5 0.58 -23.41 7.22
N GLY A 6 -0.51 -24.13 6.92
CA GLY A 6 -0.41 -25.47 6.34
C GLY A 6 0.27 -25.48 4.96
N GLN A 7 -0.04 -24.52 4.10
CA GLN A 7 0.61 -24.38 2.78
C GLN A 7 2.10 -24.08 2.92
N LEU A 8 2.50 -23.18 3.83
CA LEU A 8 3.90 -22.85 4.08
C LEU A 8 4.67 -24.01 4.71
N ALA A 9 4.04 -24.75 5.62
CA ALA A 9 4.61 -25.98 6.18
C ALA A 9 4.87 -27.02 5.08
N GLY A 10 3.91 -27.26 4.19
CA GLY A 10 4.10 -28.15 3.05
C GLY A 10 5.19 -27.67 2.07
N LEU A 11 5.24 -26.38 1.75
CA LEU A 11 6.31 -25.82 0.90
C LEU A 11 7.70 -25.98 1.55
N LYS A 12 7.78 -25.82 2.88
CA LYS A 12 9.03 -26.02 3.62
C LYS A 12 9.45 -27.49 3.61
N GLU A 13 8.52 -28.42 3.86
CA GLU A 13 8.79 -29.86 3.83
C GLU A 13 9.30 -30.33 2.46
N LEU A 14 8.77 -29.74 1.37
CA LEU A 14 9.21 -30.01 0.01
C LEU A 14 10.53 -29.31 -0.37
N GLY A 15 11.10 -28.45 0.50
CA GLY A 15 12.28 -27.63 0.18
C GLY A 15 12.03 -26.57 -0.88
N LEU A 16 10.77 -26.21 -1.13
CA LEU A 16 10.36 -25.25 -2.16
C LEU A 16 10.18 -23.84 -1.61
N LEU A 17 10.08 -23.67 -0.29
CA LEU A 17 9.90 -22.36 0.34
C LEU A 17 11.07 -21.41 0.05
N ASP A 18 12.30 -21.93 -0.01
CA ASP A 18 13.51 -21.14 -0.32
C ASP A 18 13.55 -20.68 -1.79
N CYS A 19 12.68 -21.21 -2.66
CA CYS A 19 12.55 -20.76 -4.05
C CYS A 19 11.57 -19.58 -4.20
N VAL A 20 10.89 -19.17 -3.13
CA VAL A 20 9.85 -18.14 -3.18
C VAL A 20 10.46 -16.76 -2.97
N SER A 21 10.36 -15.88 -3.97
CA SER A 21 10.83 -14.49 -3.86
C SER A 21 9.81 -13.56 -3.20
N TYR A 22 8.52 -13.79 -3.43
CA TYR A 22 7.43 -12.93 -2.96
C TYR A 22 6.31 -13.76 -2.35
N ILE A 23 5.70 -13.25 -1.28
CA ILE A 23 4.49 -13.83 -0.70
C ILE A 23 3.44 -12.75 -0.51
N THR A 24 2.31 -12.92 -1.17
CA THR A 24 1.23 -11.94 -1.16
C THR A 24 0.08 -12.38 -0.26
N GLY A 25 -0.43 -11.46 0.56
CA GLY A 25 -1.56 -11.71 1.45
C GLY A 25 -2.64 -10.63 1.38
N ALA A 26 -3.90 -11.06 1.42
CA ALA A 26 -5.07 -10.21 1.61
C ALA A 26 -6.00 -10.77 2.70
N SER A 27 -6.70 -9.90 3.41
CA SER A 27 -7.62 -10.29 4.50
C SER A 27 -6.94 -11.23 5.51
N GLY A 28 -7.57 -12.31 5.96
CA GLY A 28 -7.03 -13.21 6.98
C GLY A 28 -5.74 -13.96 6.64
N SER A 29 -5.18 -13.86 5.44
CA SER A 29 -3.82 -14.33 5.14
C SER A 29 -2.76 -13.33 5.63
N THR A 30 -3.09 -12.04 5.66
CA THR A 30 -2.23 -10.99 6.21
C THR A 30 -1.90 -11.23 7.68
N TRP A 31 -2.84 -11.78 8.46
CA TRP A 31 -2.61 -12.05 9.87
C TRP A 31 -1.56 -13.15 10.09
N ALA A 32 -1.54 -14.15 9.22
CA ALA A 32 -0.53 -15.21 9.27
C ALA A 32 0.85 -14.66 8.89
N LEU A 33 0.94 -13.88 7.81
CA LEU A 33 2.18 -13.22 7.43
C LEU A 33 2.66 -12.26 8.52
N ALA A 34 1.77 -11.41 9.05
CA ALA A 34 2.13 -10.47 10.11
C ALA A 34 2.75 -11.17 11.33
N ASN A 35 2.23 -12.33 11.73
CA ASN A 35 2.76 -13.11 12.85
C ASN A 35 4.10 -13.78 12.51
N LEU A 36 4.22 -14.40 11.33
CA LEU A 36 5.44 -15.09 10.93
C LEU A 36 6.63 -14.13 10.83
N TYR A 37 6.41 -12.94 10.28
CA TYR A 37 7.46 -11.94 10.06
C TYR A 37 7.83 -11.14 11.32
N GLU A 38 7.26 -11.47 12.49
CA GLU A 38 7.80 -11.05 13.79
C GLU A 38 9.12 -11.78 14.08
N ASP A 39 9.32 -12.98 13.53
CA ASP A 39 10.57 -13.72 13.61
C ASP A 39 11.42 -13.52 12.34
N THR A 40 12.60 -12.94 12.50
CA THR A 40 13.52 -12.60 11.41
C THR A 40 14.04 -13.81 10.63
N GLY A 41 13.93 -15.02 11.18
CA GLY A 41 14.35 -16.27 10.54
C GLY A 41 13.23 -17.29 10.38
N TRP A 42 11.96 -16.84 10.34
CA TRP A 42 10.80 -17.74 10.37
C TRP A 42 10.82 -18.82 9.29
N SER A 43 11.20 -18.50 8.05
CA SER A 43 11.18 -19.47 6.94
C SER A 43 12.28 -20.51 7.06
N GLN A 44 13.35 -20.20 7.79
CA GLN A 44 14.51 -21.06 8.03
C GLN A 44 14.28 -22.02 9.21
N LYS A 45 13.41 -21.66 10.16
CA LYS A 45 13.04 -22.47 11.33
C LYS A 45 11.87 -23.41 11.05
N ASP A 46 11.73 -24.46 11.86
CA ASP A 46 10.55 -25.33 11.79
C ASP A 46 9.26 -24.53 12.07
N LEU A 47 8.24 -24.74 11.22
CA LEU A 47 6.94 -24.08 11.32
C LEU A 47 6.00 -24.79 12.31
N ALA A 48 6.37 -25.95 12.86
CA ALA A 48 5.58 -26.65 13.87
C ALA A 48 5.33 -25.79 15.11
N GLY A 49 6.35 -25.09 15.61
CA GLY A 49 6.24 -24.19 16.77
C GLY A 49 5.23 -23.05 16.56
N PRO A 50 5.42 -22.20 15.53
CA PRO A 50 4.45 -21.16 15.17
C PRO A 50 3.04 -21.71 14.91
N THR A 51 2.91 -22.91 14.33
CA THR A 51 1.62 -23.56 14.06
C THR A 51 0.91 -24.00 15.35
N GLU A 52 1.62 -24.57 16.32
CA GLU A 52 1.02 -24.93 17.63
C GLU A 52 0.67 -23.69 18.46
N LEU A 53 1.48 -22.62 18.40
CA LEU A 53 1.13 -21.34 19.00
C LEU A 53 -0.15 -20.78 18.38
N LEU A 54 -0.24 -20.76 17.05
CA LEU A 54 -1.43 -20.33 16.32
C LEU A 54 -2.66 -21.13 16.75
N LYS A 55 -2.54 -22.46 16.76
CA LYS A 55 -3.61 -23.39 17.15
C LYS A 55 -4.12 -23.05 18.55
N THR A 56 -3.22 -22.87 19.51
CA THR A 56 -3.56 -22.44 20.88
C THR A 56 -4.32 -21.11 20.88
N GLN A 57 -3.83 -20.12 20.13
CA GLN A 57 -4.45 -18.79 20.05
C GLN A 57 -5.82 -18.78 19.33
N VAL A 58 -6.07 -19.66 18.37
CA VAL A 58 -7.38 -19.76 17.70
C VAL A 58 -8.39 -20.58 18.50
N THR A 59 -7.94 -21.58 19.27
CA THR A 59 -8.83 -22.44 20.07
C THR A 59 -9.13 -21.88 21.47
N LYS A 60 -8.40 -20.86 21.94
CA LYS A 60 -8.63 -20.27 23.26
C LYS A 60 -10.03 -19.64 23.37
N ASN A 61 -10.55 -19.58 24.60
CA ASN A 61 -11.80 -18.91 24.89
C ASN A 61 -11.65 -17.39 24.71
N LYS A 62 -12.47 -16.80 23.83
CA LYS A 62 -12.41 -15.38 23.44
C LYS A 62 -13.45 -14.50 24.14
N LEU A 63 -14.19 -15.02 25.12
CA LEU A 63 -15.21 -14.25 25.87
C LEU A 63 -14.63 -13.03 26.59
N GLY A 64 -13.35 -13.08 26.99
CA GLY A 64 -12.65 -11.97 27.64
C GLY A 64 -12.39 -10.76 26.73
N VAL A 65 -12.44 -10.92 25.40
CA VAL A 65 -12.16 -9.84 24.43
C VAL A 65 -13.24 -8.75 24.46
N LEU A 66 -14.46 -9.12 24.86
CA LEU A 66 -15.61 -8.21 24.99
C LEU A 66 -15.93 -7.89 26.45
N ALA A 67 -15.04 -8.22 27.39
CA ALA A 67 -15.22 -7.87 28.79
C ALA A 67 -15.27 -6.34 28.98
N PRO A 68 -16.05 -5.81 29.95
CA PRO A 68 -16.18 -4.37 30.17
C PRO A 68 -14.85 -3.63 30.34
N SER A 69 -13.87 -4.25 31.01
CA SER A 69 -12.52 -3.70 31.19
C SER A 69 -11.77 -3.54 29.86
N GLN A 70 -11.86 -4.51 28.96
CA GLN A 70 -11.24 -4.43 27.62
C GLN A 70 -11.94 -3.40 26.73
N LEU A 71 -13.28 -3.34 26.78
CA LEU A 71 -14.03 -2.31 26.05
C LEU A 71 -13.65 -0.89 26.51
N GLN A 72 -13.41 -0.70 27.81
CA GLN A 72 -12.93 0.58 28.34
C GLN A 72 -11.53 0.93 27.82
N ARG A 73 -10.62 -0.06 27.75
CA ARG A 73 -9.29 0.12 27.14
C ARG A 73 -9.40 0.51 25.66
N TYR A 74 -10.23 -0.18 24.87
CA TYR A 74 -10.42 0.18 23.46
C TYR A 74 -10.92 1.61 23.29
N ARG A 75 -11.86 2.06 24.14
CA ARG A 75 -12.34 3.45 24.11
C ARG A 75 -11.25 4.47 24.40
N GLN A 76 -10.39 4.21 25.39
CA GLN A 76 -9.27 5.09 25.73
C GLN A 76 -8.27 5.19 24.57
N GLU A 77 -7.94 4.06 23.97
CA GLU A 77 -6.99 3.99 22.86
C GLU A 77 -7.52 4.63 21.58
N LEU A 78 -8.80 4.45 21.28
CA LEU A 78 -9.48 5.14 20.17
C LEU A 78 -9.54 6.65 20.41
N ALA A 79 -9.77 7.10 21.64
CA ALA A 79 -9.78 8.52 21.99
C ALA A 79 -8.39 9.15 21.82
N GLU A 80 -7.33 8.46 22.23
CA GLU A 80 -5.95 8.95 22.03
C GLU A 80 -5.60 9.01 20.54
N ARG A 81 -5.99 8.02 19.74
CA ARG A 81 -5.81 8.05 18.28
C ARG A 81 -6.54 9.22 17.63
N ALA A 82 -7.78 9.50 18.04
CA ALA A 82 -8.51 10.66 17.57
C ALA A 82 -7.78 11.97 17.93
N ARG A 83 -7.19 12.06 19.13
CA ARG A 83 -6.38 13.21 19.56
C ARG A 83 -5.11 13.38 18.73
N LEU A 84 -4.48 12.29 18.31
CA LEU A 84 -3.32 12.28 17.42
C LEU A 84 -3.66 12.64 15.95
N GLY A 85 -4.94 12.72 15.60
CA GLY A 85 -5.42 13.09 14.26
C GLY A 85 -5.78 11.91 13.36
N TYR A 86 -5.85 10.70 13.89
CA TYR A 86 -6.33 9.54 13.14
C TYR A 86 -7.86 9.58 12.94
N PRO A 87 -8.37 9.16 11.77
CA PRO A 87 -9.81 9.11 11.53
C PRO A 87 -10.48 8.10 12.47
N SER A 88 -11.64 8.46 13.01
CA SER A 88 -12.43 7.57 13.86
C SER A 88 -13.36 6.69 13.01
N CYS A 89 -12.99 5.43 12.83
CA CYS A 89 -13.71 4.46 12.00
C CYS A 89 -13.80 3.09 12.68
N PHE A 90 -14.80 2.30 12.30
CA PHE A 90 -15.04 0.96 12.87
C PHE A 90 -13.83 0.04 12.73
N THR A 91 -13.08 0.19 11.65
CA THR A 91 -11.83 -0.56 11.42
C THR A 91 -10.79 -0.37 12.52
N ASN A 92 -10.72 0.80 13.16
CA ASN A 92 -9.80 1.00 14.29
C ASN A 92 -10.23 0.18 15.50
N LEU A 93 -11.53 0.09 15.77
CA LEU A 93 -12.06 -0.79 16.82
C LEU A 93 -11.84 -2.26 16.45
N TRP A 94 -12.10 -2.62 15.19
CA TRP A 94 -11.89 -3.97 14.68
C TRP A 94 -10.44 -4.41 14.80
N ALA A 95 -9.48 -3.53 14.51
CA ALA A 95 -8.06 -3.79 14.68
C ALA A 95 -7.69 -4.13 16.13
N LEU A 96 -8.22 -3.40 17.11
CA LEU A 96 -8.02 -3.66 18.54
C LEU A 96 -8.63 -5.00 18.98
N ILE A 97 -9.83 -5.30 18.47
CA ILE A 97 -10.49 -6.59 18.72
C ILE A 97 -9.66 -7.74 18.14
N ASN A 98 -9.17 -7.63 16.90
CA ASN A 98 -8.35 -8.67 16.28
C ASN A 98 -7.05 -8.92 17.02
N GLU A 99 -6.38 -7.86 17.46
CA GLU A 99 -5.18 -7.99 18.28
C GLU A 99 -5.48 -8.76 19.57
N ALA A 100 -6.53 -8.38 20.30
CA ALA A 100 -6.94 -9.08 21.52
C ALA A 100 -7.43 -10.53 21.28
N LEU A 101 -7.96 -10.82 20.08
CA LEU A 101 -8.34 -12.19 19.71
C LEU A 101 -7.11 -13.08 19.48
N LEU A 102 -6.02 -12.52 18.97
CA LEU A 102 -4.86 -13.29 18.47
C LEU A 102 -3.64 -13.22 19.40
N HIS A 103 -3.55 -12.23 20.28
CA HIS A 103 -2.47 -12.04 21.24
C HIS A 103 -3.06 -11.69 22.61
N ASP A 104 -2.35 -12.07 23.68
CA ASP A 104 -2.77 -11.80 25.06
C ASP A 104 -2.29 -10.43 25.56
N GLU A 105 -1.19 -9.93 24.99
CA GLU A 105 -0.59 -8.63 25.32
C GLU A 105 -0.53 -7.72 24.09
N PRO A 106 -0.59 -6.38 24.26
CA PRO A 106 -0.37 -5.45 23.17
C PRO A 106 0.97 -5.70 22.48
N HIS A 107 0.95 -5.72 21.15
CA HIS A 107 2.11 -6.07 20.33
C HIS A 107 2.54 -4.85 19.50
N ASP A 108 3.70 -4.27 19.83
CA ASP A 108 4.27 -3.11 19.14
C ASP A 108 5.23 -3.54 18.02
N HIS A 109 4.71 -4.31 17.06
CA HIS A 109 5.44 -4.65 15.84
C HIS A 109 4.89 -3.87 14.66
N LYS A 110 5.75 -3.14 13.97
CA LYS A 110 5.41 -2.29 12.82
C LYS A 110 5.67 -3.02 11.51
N LEU A 111 5.12 -2.48 10.42
CA LEU A 111 5.41 -2.97 9.08
C LEU A 111 6.89 -2.76 8.72
N SER A 112 7.45 -1.63 9.11
CA SER A 112 8.85 -1.26 8.89
C SER A 112 9.84 -2.18 9.62
N ASP A 113 9.47 -2.73 10.78
CA ASP A 113 10.31 -3.66 11.54
C ASP A 113 10.55 -4.97 10.79
N GLN A 114 9.61 -5.38 9.91
CA GLN A 114 9.76 -6.59 9.10
C GLN A 114 10.91 -6.54 8.09
N ARG A 115 11.53 -5.37 7.87
CA ARG A 115 12.75 -5.24 7.05
C ARG A 115 13.89 -6.07 7.61
N GLU A 116 13.97 -6.26 8.93
CA GLU A 116 15.00 -7.09 9.54
C GLU A 116 14.89 -8.54 9.08
N ALA A 117 13.66 -9.05 8.93
CA ALA A 117 13.36 -10.36 8.37
C ALA A 117 13.73 -10.51 6.88
N LEU A 118 14.18 -9.44 6.21
CA LEU A 118 14.54 -9.44 4.80
C LEU A 118 16.01 -9.05 4.57
N SER A 119 16.72 -8.63 5.61
CA SER A 119 18.05 -8.03 5.55
C SER A 119 19.12 -8.90 4.86
N HIS A 120 18.94 -10.21 4.87
CA HIS A 120 19.84 -11.19 4.24
C HIS A 120 19.18 -11.95 3.08
N GLY A 121 17.97 -11.55 2.65
CA GLY A 121 17.16 -12.33 1.71
C GLY A 121 16.75 -13.69 2.27
N GLN A 122 16.69 -13.82 3.60
CA GLN A 122 16.45 -15.08 4.29
C GLN A 122 14.97 -15.48 4.36
N ASN A 123 14.06 -14.57 3.99
CA ASN A 123 12.64 -14.83 3.85
C ASN A 123 12.12 -14.19 2.55
N PRO A 124 11.02 -14.68 1.98
CA PRO A 124 10.34 -14.03 0.86
C PRO A 124 9.94 -12.58 1.20
N LEU A 125 9.75 -11.71 0.21
CA LEU A 125 9.21 -10.36 0.47
C LEU A 125 7.69 -10.44 0.71
N PRO A 126 7.15 -9.99 1.87
CA PRO A 126 5.72 -9.96 2.09
C PRO A 126 5.10 -8.74 1.41
N ILE A 127 4.03 -8.97 0.64
CA ILE A 127 3.21 -7.94 0.01
C ILE A 127 1.78 -8.08 0.53
N TYR A 128 1.31 -7.10 1.29
CA TYR A 128 -0.06 -7.06 1.78
C TYR A 128 -0.92 -6.19 0.85
N CYS A 129 -2.12 -6.64 0.54
CA CYS A 129 -3.01 -5.96 -0.40
C CYS A 129 -4.27 -5.46 0.29
N ALA A 130 -4.62 -4.21 0.03
CA ALA A 130 -5.90 -3.62 0.40
C ALA A 130 -6.56 -2.93 -0.80
N LEU A 131 -7.87 -2.72 -0.72
CA LEU A 131 -8.61 -1.97 -1.73
C LEU A 131 -8.95 -0.58 -1.21
N ASN A 132 -8.60 0.43 -2.00
CA ASN A 132 -9.13 1.78 -1.85
C ASN A 132 -10.44 1.90 -2.62
N THR A 133 -11.46 2.44 -1.94
CA THR A 133 -12.76 2.72 -2.52
C THR A 133 -13.03 4.22 -2.44
N LYS A 134 -13.68 4.79 -3.45
CA LYS A 134 -14.12 6.18 -3.39
C LYS A 134 -15.40 6.27 -2.56
N GLY A 135 -15.50 7.29 -1.70
CA GLY A 135 -16.60 7.50 -0.76
C GLY A 135 -17.96 7.87 -1.37
N GLN A 136 -18.20 7.62 -2.66
CA GLN A 136 -19.48 7.87 -3.32
C GLN A 136 -19.94 6.61 -4.05
N SER A 137 -20.97 5.96 -3.48
CA SER A 137 -21.96 5.06 -4.12
C SER A 137 -21.50 4.07 -5.20
N LEU A 138 -20.24 3.67 -5.23
CA LEU A 138 -19.74 2.63 -6.13
C LEU A 138 -19.47 1.39 -5.28
N THR A 139 -20.06 0.27 -5.68
CA THR A 139 -19.74 -1.03 -5.11
C THR A 139 -18.26 -1.33 -5.36
N THR A 140 -17.64 -2.17 -4.52
CA THR A 140 -16.23 -2.60 -4.68
C THR A 140 -15.95 -3.21 -6.07
N PHE A 141 -17.00 -3.72 -6.73
CA PHE A 141 -16.94 -4.24 -8.09
C PHE A 141 -16.89 -3.16 -9.18
N GLU A 142 -17.39 -1.95 -8.90
CA GLU A 142 -17.44 -0.85 -9.86
C GLU A 142 -16.20 0.05 -9.80
N PHE A 143 -15.59 0.19 -8.63
CA PHE A 143 -14.32 0.92 -8.49
C PHE A 143 -13.54 0.48 -7.24
N GLY A 144 -12.41 -0.19 -7.47
CA GLY A 144 -11.44 -0.54 -6.44
C GLY A 144 -10.02 -0.31 -6.96
N GLU A 145 -9.21 0.40 -6.18
CA GLU A 145 -7.81 0.61 -6.50
C GLU A 145 -6.96 -0.18 -5.53
N TRP A 146 -6.12 -1.06 -6.05
CA TRP A 146 -5.21 -1.83 -5.23
C TRP A 146 -4.18 -0.90 -4.59
N CYS A 147 -4.08 -1.01 -3.28
CA CYS A 147 -3.02 -0.43 -2.46
C CYS A 147 -2.15 -1.59 -1.99
N GLU A 148 -0.86 -1.50 -2.27
CA GLU A 148 0.14 -2.49 -1.86
C GLU A 148 0.89 -1.97 -0.64
N PHE A 149 1.22 -2.88 0.26
CA PHE A 149 1.98 -2.61 1.47
C PHE A 149 3.13 -3.61 1.51
N SER A 150 4.34 -3.12 1.64
CA SER A 150 5.53 -3.91 1.92
C SER A 150 6.27 -3.29 3.12
N PRO A 151 7.23 -4.01 3.71
CA PRO A 151 8.06 -3.43 4.76
C PRO A 151 8.77 -2.15 4.32
N TYR A 152 9.04 -1.98 3.02
CA TYR A 152 9.74 -0.83 2.47
C TYR A 152 8.80 0.33 2.13
N GLU A 153 7.73 0.05 1.42
CA GLU A 153 6.86 1.09 0.85
C GLU A 153 5.39 0.68 0.80
N VAL A 154 4.53 1.69 0.80
CA VAL A 154 3.09 1.58 0.67
C VAL A 154 2.64 2.50 -0.46
N GLY A 155 1.76 2.04 -1.34
CA GLY A 155 1.33 2.87 -2.45
C GLY A 155 0.35 2.24 -3.41
N PHE A 156 0.12 2.96 -4.50
CA PHE A 156 -0.81 2.60 -5.56
C PHE A 156 -0.05 2.28 -6.84
N PRO A 157 0.08 1.00 -7.22
CA PRO A 157 0.77 0.60 -8.45
C PRO A 157 0.17 1.27 -9.69
N LYS A 158 -1.16 1.43 -9.71
CA LYS A 158 -1.90 2.11 -10.79
C LYS A 158 -1.36 3.51 -11.11
N TYR A 159 -0.80 4.20 -10.11
CA TYR A 159 -0.29 5.55 -10.23
C TYR A 159 1.24 5.64 -10.16
N GLY A 160 1.92 4.51 -9.94
CA GLY A 160 3.37 4.48 -9.69
C GLY A 160 3.77 5.34 -8.49
N ALA A 161 2.86 5.52 -7.52
CA ALA A 161 3.03 6.45 -6.42
C ALA A 161 3.12 5.69 -5.09
N PHE A 162 4.28 5.79 -4.45
CA PHE A 162 4.63 5.06 -3.23
C PHE A 162 5.28 5.99 -2.21
N ILE A 163 5.09 5.66 -0.93
CA ILE A 163 5.71 6.32 0.20
C ILE A 163 6.39 5.27 1.09
N PRO A 164 7.44 5.63 1.85
CA PRO A 164 7.96 4.76 2.91
C PRO A 164 6.84 4.30 3.86
N SER A 165 6.90 3.04 4.29
CA SER A 165 5.86 2.41 5.11
C SER A 165 5.61 3.12 6.44
N GLU A 166 6.62 3.78 7.01
CA GLU A 166 6.52 4.55 8.26
C GLU A 166 5.73 5.85 8.11
N LEU A 167 5.56 6.33 6.87
CA LEU A 167 4.86 7.58 6.60
C LEU A 167 3.38 7.36 6.27
N PHE A 168 2.94 6.10 6.13
CA PHE A 168 1.53 5.81 5.89
C PHE A 168 0.66 6.35 7.04
N GLY A 169 -0.43 7.03 6.67
CA GLY A 169 -1.31 7.75 7.60
C GLY A 169 -0.91 9.23 7.82
N SER A 170 0.31 9.64 7.46
CA SER A 170 0.73 11.05 7.50
C SER A 170 0.00 11.90 6.45
N GLU A 171 -0.02 13.22 6.65
CA GLU A 171 -0.67 14.16 5.73
C GLU A 171 0.33 14.63 4.65
N PHE A 172 -0.09 14.57 3.39
CA PHE A 172 0.72 14.97 2.24
C PHE A 172 0.01 16.03 1.40
N PHE A 173 0.78 16.92 0.80
CA PHE A 173 0.29 17.89 -0.18
C PHE A 173 1.29 17.99 -1.33
N MET A 174 0.81 17.78 -2.56
CA MET A 174 1.65 17.80 -3.76
C MET A 174 2.91 16.92 -3.65
N GLY A 175 2.79 15.74 -3.07
CA GLY A 175 3.91 14.80 -2.88
C GLY A 175 4.89 15.18 -1.77
N GLN A 176 4.64 16.28 -1.03
CA GLN A 176 5.44 16.69 0.12
C GLN A 176 4.76 16.33 1.43
N LEU A 177 5.55 15.85 2.40
CA LEU A 177 5.09 15.55 3.74
C LEU A 177 4.77 16.86 4.49
N MET A 178 3.50 17.07 4.82
CA MET A 178 3.04 18.28 5.52
C MET A 178 3.03 18.08 7.03
N LYS A 179 2.56 16.92 7.47
CA LYS A 179 2.49 16.57 8.89
C LYS A 179 2.74 15.08 9.04
N ARG A 180 3.83 14.77 9.72
CA ARG A 180 4.17 13.40 10.09
C ARG A 180 3.26 12.97 11.24
N LEU A 181 2.45 11.94 11.01
CA LEU A 181 1.87 11.19 12.11
C LEU A 181 2.91 10.17 12.60
N PRO A 182 2.94 9.85 13.90
CA PRO A 182 3.76 8.76 14.39
C PRO A 182 3.39 7.51 13.60
N ASP A 183 4.38 6.76 13.10
CA ASP A 183 4.16 5.39 12.59
C ASP A 183 3.20 4.69 13.57
N PRO A 184 2.03 4.17 13.14
CA PRO A 184 1.10 3.49 14.02
C PRO A 184 1.80 2.37 14.81
N ALA A 185 2.37 2.75 15.95
CA ALA A 185 3.23 1.97 16.84
C ALA A 185 2.39 1.01 17.68
N SER A 186 1.52 0.28 17.00
CA SER A 186 0.70 -0.73 17.62
C SER A 186 0.15 -1.61 16.51
N ALA A 187 0.74 -2.79 16.40
CA ALA A 187 0.49 -3.87 15.47
C ALA A 187 0.31 -3.49 13.99
N LEU A 188 1.19 -4.02 13.14
CA LEU A 188 1.04 -4.18 11.69
C LEU A 188 -0.38 -4.57 11.26
N ARG A 189 -1.09 -5.36 12.07
CA ARG A 189 -2.50 -5.72 11.80
C ARG A 189 -3.43 -4.51 11.90
N ARG A 190 -3.15 -3.56 12.79
CA ARG A 190 -3.86 -2.28 12.84
C ARG A 190 -3.52 -1.37 11.67
N TYR A 191 -2.38 -1.59 11.00
CA TYR A 191 -1.98 -0.95 9.75
C TYR A 191 -2.75 -1.50 8.54
N LEU A 192 -2.83 -2.83 8.42
CA LEU A 192 -3.48 -3.52 7.30
C LEU A 192 -5.01 -3.47 7.35
N GLU A 193 -5.57 -3.18 8.52
CA GLU A 193 -7.00 -3.01 8.71
C GLU A 193 -7.42 -1.52 8.67
N GLN A 194 -6.50 -0.54 8.50
CA GLN A 194 -6.93 0.86 8.36
C GLN A 194 -7.76 1.04 7.08
N PRO A 195 -8.84 1.85 7.10
CA PRO A 195 -9.60 2.11 5.91
C PRO A 195 -8.79 3.03 5.01
N VAL A 196 -8.30 2.47 3.89
CA VAL A 196 -7.67 3.24 2.80
C VAL A 196 -8.64 4.33 2.27
N CYS A 197 -9.94 4.10 2.47
CA CYS A 197 -11.08 4.96 2.13
C CYS A 197 -11.02 6.40 2.72
N SER A 198 -10.14 6.68 3.67
CA SER A 198 -9.99 8.02 4.28
C SER A 198 -8.87 8.89 3.66
N GLN A 199 -8.07 8.34 2.74
CA GLN A 199 -7.02 9.10 2.05
C GLN A 199 -7.54 9.46 0.64
N PRO A 200 -7.93 10.73 0.38
CA PRO A 200 -8.34 11.12 -0.96
C PRO A 200 -7.17 10.89 -1.93
N PRO A 201 -7.37 10.17 -3.05
CA PRO A 201 -6.33 9.97 -4.08
C PRO A 201 -5.69 11.29 -4.52
N GLY A 202 -6.42 12.41 -4.41
CA GLY A 202 -5.94 13.75 -4.73
C GLY A 202 -4.74 14.25 -3.95
N GLN A 203 -4.43 13.74 -2.75
CA GLN A 203 -3.30 14.24 -1.94
C GLN A 203 -1.95 13.59 -2.28
N LEU A 204 -1.94 12.33 -2.75
CA LEU A 204 -0.73 11.71 -3.31
C LEU A 204 -0.50 12.09 -4.79
N ILE A 205 -1.58 12.32 -5.55
CA ILE A 205 -1.52 12.42 -7.03
C ILE A 205 -1.14 13.82 -7.54
N LEU A 206 -1.31 14.89 -6.75
CA LEU A 206 -1.08 16.27 -7.23
C LEU A 206 0.38 16.77 -7.16
N GLY A 207 1.36 15.87 -6.96
CA GLY A 207 2.80 16.20 -6.98
C GLY A 207 3.62 15.53 -8.09
N LEU A 208 3.10 14.49 -8.74
CA LEU A 208 3.84 13.69 -9.73
C LEU A 208 3.42 13.94 -11.19
N ARG A 209 2.69 15.04 -11.46
CA ARG A 209 2.77 15.69 -12.78
C ARG A 209 4.08 16.47 -12.87
N ALA A 210 5.19 15.74 -12.88
CA ALA A 210 6.41 16.23 -13.48
C ALA A 210 6.06 16.58 -14.93
N GLN A 211 6.33 17.84 -15.27
CA GLN A 211 6.21 18.40 -16.60
C GLN A 211 6.85 17.46 -17.62
N PRO A 212 6.24 17.22 -18.80
CA PRO A 212 6.99 16.63 -19.89
C PRO A 212 8.06 17.64 -20.31
N VAL A 213 9.31 17.41 -19.89
CA VAL A 213 10.48 18.02 -20.53
C VAL A 213 10.61 17.35 -21.89
N LEU A 214 9.78 17.77 -22.85
CA LEU A 214 10.02 17.57 -24.27
C LEU A 214 10.94 18.71 -24.72
N GLY A 215 12.25 18.50 -24.52
CA GLY A 215 13.24 19.22 -25.30
C GLY A 215 13.15 18.78 -26.78
N PRO A 216 13.28 19.68 -27.76
CA PRO A 216 13.17 19.32 -29.17
C PRO A 216 14.42 18.54 -29.60
N LEU A 217 14.29 17.23 -29.74
CA LEU A 217 15.29 16.39 -30.39
C LEU A 217 15.00 16.33 -31.90
N GLY A 218 15.85 17.03 -32.64
CA GLY A 218 16.48 16.55 -33.87
C GLY A 218 15.60 15.98 -34.99
N GLN A 219 15.43 16.78 -36.03
CA GLN A 219 15.23 16.30 -37.41
C GLN A 219 16.35 15.35 -37.82
N GLU A 220 16.01 14.33 -38.62
CA GLU A 220 16.83 13.69 -39.68
C GLU A 220 16.03 12.50 -40.31
N PRO A 221 16.36 11.98 -41.51
CA PRO A 221 15.72 12.37 -42.78
C PRO A 221 15.15 11.18 -43.59
N GLY A 222 14.43 11.44 -44.69
CA GLY A 222 13.96 10.38 -45.61
C GLY A 222 13.26 10.87 -46.89
N GLN A 223 14.03 10.91 -47.99
CA GLN A 223 13.72 11.19 -49.42
C GLN A 223 12.81 10.13 -50.13
N PRO A 224 12.59 10.11 -51.48
CA PRO A 224 12.29 11.14 -52.51
C PRO A 224 11.18 10.76 -53.55
N GLY A 225 10.74 11.73 -54.38
CA GLY A 225 10.13 11.55 -55.74
C GLY A 225 8.63 11.20 -55.77
N GLN A 226 7.74 11.69 -56.65
CA GLN A 226 7.77 12.14 -58.06
C GLN A 226 6.66 13.23 -58.19
N GLY A 227 6.80 14.36 -58.88
CA GLY A 227 6.94 14.49 -60.33
C GLY A 227 5.59 14.87 -60.98
N ALA A 228 5.30 16.16 -61.16
CA ALA A 228 4.46 16.70 -62.25
C ALA A 228 4.55 18.24 -62.27
N GLY A 229 5.09 18.77 -63.38
CA GLY A 229 5.20 20.20 -63.68
C GLY A 229 3.93 20.80 -64.31
N PRO A 230 3.97 22.10 -64.69
CA PRO A 230 2.87 23.08 -64.61
C PRO A 230 2.28 23.39 -66.02
N PRO A 231 1.41 24.41 -66.27
CA PRO A 231 1.79 25.84 -66.27
C PRO A 231 0.67 26.90 -66.03
N SER A 232 1.10 28.19 -65.91
CA SER A 232 0.46 29.46 -66.37
C SER A 232 -0.92 29.88 -65.82
N GLU A 233 -1.31 31.14 -65.62
CA GLU A 233 -0.89 32.46 -66.09
C GLU A 233 -1.62 33.55 -65.25
N ASP A 234 -0.90 34.64 -64.93
CA ASP A 234 -1.27 36.06 -65.08
C ASP A 234 -2.63 36.67 -64.62
N ARG A 235 -2.55 37.66 -63.71
CA ARG A 235 -3.19 39.01 -63.75
C ARG A 235 -2.93 39.78 -62.45
N ARG A 236 -2.01 40.75 -62.48
CA ARG A 236 -2.20 42.21 -62.58
C ARG A 236 -2.85 42.93 -61.37
N THR A 237 -2.05 43.84 -60.82
CA THR A 237 -2.38 45.20 -60.30
C THR A 237 -3.32 45.29 -59.08
N THR A 238 -2.96 45.94 -57.98
CA THR A 238 -2.71 47.40 -57.89
C THR A 238 -1.77 47.82 -56.75
N LEU A 239 -0.97 48.84 -57.05
CA LEU A 239 -0.13 49.63 -56.15
C LEU A 239 -0.93 50.57 -55.23
N ASN A 240 -0.25 50.96 -54.14
CA ASN A 240 -0.30 52.27 -53.45
C ASN A 240 -1.55 52.56 -52.59
N SER A 241 -1.46 53.06 -51.35
CA SER A 241 -0.53 54.09 -50.85
C SER A 241 -0.67 54.32 -49.33
N ARG A 242 0.42 54.85 -48.74
CA ARG A 242 0.56 55.76 -47.57
C ARG A 242 0.32 55.17 -46.17
N GLN A 243 1.35 55.05 -45.33
CA GLN A 243 2.18 56.05 -44.60
C GLN A 243 1.51 56.69 -43.37
N ASP A 244 2.19 56.43 -42.25
CA ASP A 244 2.54 57.30 -41.13
C ASP A 244 1.44 57.83 -40.20
N SER A 245 1.34 57.24 -39.00
CA SER A 245 1.79 57.79 -37.70
C SER A 245 1.19 57.02 -36.53
#